data_AF-A0A644ZGJ3-F1
#
_entry.id   AF-A0A644ZGJ3-F1
#
_cell.length_a   1.000
_cell.length_b   1.000
_cell.length_c   1.000
_cell.angle_alpha   90.00
_cell.angle_beta   90.00
_cell.angle_gamma   90.00
#
_symmetry.space_group_name_H-M   'P 1'
#
loop_
_entity.id
_entity.type
_entity.pdbx_description
1 polymer ?
#
loop_
_entity_poly.entity_id
_entity_poly.type
_entity_poly.pdbx_seq_one_letter_code
_entity_poly.pdbx_strand_id
1 'polypeptide(L)'
;MLTGEVKTWKEIYPSSSLKNIQVVFDNKNSSTVRFAVDSICKGKKLSKDLKALNNNQEVIDFVAQNSHAIGVIGVNWLGNRSDTTNLSFRNEIRVMSVSEDDIATKDNSYKPYQAYLFYGDYPLTRSIYILLNDPRNALPWGFASFLTSDKGQRIILKSGLVPATQPVRVVDIKDE
;
A
#
# COMPACT_ATOMS: atom_id res chain seq x y z
N MET A 1 6.54 16.67 -1.72
CA MET A 1 7.31 15.69 -2.51
C MET A 1 6.66 15.40 -3.86
N LEU A 2 5.45 14.82 -3.89
CA LEU A 2 4.78 14.38 -5.13
C LEU A 2 4.53 15.49 -6.15
N THR A 3 4.24 16.70 -5.70
CA THR A 3 4.05 17.91 -6.52
C THR A 3 5.35 18.64 -6.85
N GLY A 4 6.48 18.21 -6.28
CA GLY A 4 7.77 18.88 -6.45
C GLY A 4 8.00 20.09 -5.54
N GLU A 5 7.07 20.40 -4.63
CA GLU A 5 7.21 21.46 -3.62
C GLU A 5 8.33 21.17 -2.60
N VAL A 6 8.63 19.87 -2.37
CA VAL A 6 9.73 19.41 -1.51
C VAL A 6 10.59 18.47 -2.32
N LYS A 7 11.88 18.75 -2.46
CA LYS A 7 12.78 18.04 -3.40
C LYS A 7 13.92 17.31 -2.73
N THR A 8 14.31 17.70 -1.52
CA THR A 8 15.47 17.15 -0.82
C THR A 8 15.11 16.62 0.56
N TRP A 9 15.85 15.62 1.02
CA TRP A 9 15.62 15.07 2.37
C TRP A 9 15.90 16.09 3.48
N LYS A 10 16.75 17.09 3.23
CA LYS A 10 17.06 18.17 4.20
C LYS A 10 15.88 19.09 4.48
N GLU A 11 14.97 19.27 3.53
CA GLU A 11 13.77 20.08 3.72
C GLU A 11 12.78 19.45 4.70
N ILE A 12 12.86 18.13 4.93
CA ILE A 12 11.97 17.39 5.84
C ILE A 12 12.72 17.01 7.12
N TYR A 13 13.98 16.59 6.97
CA TYR A 13 14.84 16.18 8.06
C TYR A 13 16.18 16.90 7.92
N PRO A 14 16.37 18.08 8.56
CA PRO A 14 17.53 18.95 8.34
C PRO A 14 18.90 18.26 8.54
N SER A 15 18.98 17.29 9.45
CA SER A 15 20.19 16.50 9.71
C SER A 15 20.43 15.37 8.69
N SER A 16 19.59 15.21 7.67
CA SER A 16 19.76 14.18 6.66
C SER A 16 21.01 14.41 5.80
N SER A 17 21.81 13.35 5.63
CA SER A 17 22.92 13.29 4.67
C SER A 17 22.50 12.82 3.28
N LEU A 18 21.22 12.47 3.09
CA LEU A 18 20.70 11.98 1.82
C LEU A 18 20.58 13.11 0.78
N LYS A 19 20.63 12.71 -0.50
CA LYS A 19 20.54 13.61 -1.66
C LYS A 19 19.09 14.06 -1.92
N ASN A 20 18.79 14.44 -3.15
CA ASN A 20 17.42 14.72 -3.60
C ASN A 20 16.55 13.47 -3.43
N ILE A 21 15.27 13.69 -3.11
CA ILE A 21 14.28 12.63 -2.97
C ILE A 21 13.90 12.16 -4.37
N GLN A 22 14.07 10.87 -4.64
CA GLN A 22 13.55 10.26 -5.86
C GLN A 22 12.32 9.43 -5.51
N VAL A 23 11.14 9.92 -5.86
CA VAL A 23 9.92 9.13 -5.72
C VAL A 23 9.74 8.28 -6.98
N VAL A 24 9.43 7.00 -6.80
CA VAL A 24 9.22 6.04 -7.88
C VAL A 24 7.89 5.29 -7.74
N PHE A 25 7.25 5.00 -8.88
CA PHE A 25 6.00 4.24 -9.01
C PHE A 25 6.21 3.02 -9.91
N ASP A 26 5.30 2.06 -9.80
CA ASP A 26 5.31 0.80 -10.55
C ASP A 26 4.97 0.98 -12.04
N ASN A 27 4.09 1.93 -12.40
CA ASN A 27 3.74 2.23 -13.78
C ASN A 27 3.07 3.62 -13.88
N LYS A 28 3.20 4.32 -15.01
CA LYS A 28 2.54 5.62 -15.25
C LYS A 28 1.01 5.56 -15.17
N ASN A 29 0.43 4.44 -15.59
CA ASN A 29 -1.01 4.21 -15.62
C ASN A 29 -1.50 3.37 -14.43
N SER A 30 -0.69 3.23 -13.37
CA SER A 30 -1.08 2.42 -12.22
C SER A 30 -2.14 3.11 -11.37
N SER A 31 -2.97 2.30 -10.72
CA SER A 31 -3.94 2.78 -9.73
C SER A 31 -3.27 3.55 -8.57
N THR A 32 -2.00 3.27 -8.28
CA THR A 32 -1.21 3.97 -7.26
C THR A 32 -0.90 5.40 -7.67
N VAL A 33 -0.53 5.62 -8.95
CA VAL A 33 -0.35 6.97 -9.50
C VAL A 33 -1.67 7.73 -9.47
N ARG A 34 -2.77 7.09 -9.88
CA ARG A 34 -4.11 7.71 -9.82
C ARG A 34 -4.48 8.11 -8.39
N PHE A 35 -4.28 7.22 -7.42
CA PHE A 35 -4.52 7.52 -6.00
C PHE A 35 -3.67 8.70 -5.49
N ALA A 36 -2.39 8.76 -5.90
CA ALA A 36 -1.51 9.86 -5.55
C ALA A 36 -2.02 11.20 -6.10
N VAL A 37 -2.50 11.24 -7.35
CA VAL A 37 -3.09 12.45 -7.96
C VAL A 37 -4.38 12.85 -7.27
N ASP A 38 -5.34 11.92 -7.24
CA ASP A 38 -6.73 12.21 -6.88
C ASP A 38 -6.86 12.44 -5.36
N SER A 39 -6.26 11.57 -4.55
CA SER A 39 -6.47 11.53 -3.10
C SER A 39 -5.40 12.28 -2.30
N ILE A 40 -4.12 12.16 -2.67
CA ILE A 40 -3.03 12.81 -1.93
C ILE A 40 -2.81 14.24 -2.43
N CYS A 41 -2.66 14.42 -3.73
CA CYS A 41 -2.38 15.72 -4.35
C CYS A 41 -3.64 16.55 -4.61
N LYS A 42 -4.84 16.01 -4.36
CA LYS A 42 -6.13 16.69 -4.55
C LYS A 42 -6.27 17.30 -5.95
N GLY A 43 -5.85 16.54 -6.97
CA GLY A 43 -5.89 16.93 -8.38
C GLY A 43 -4.73 17.82 -8.85
N LYS A 44 -3.79 18.22 -7.98
CA LYS A 44 -2.57 18.92 -8.41
C LYS A 44 -1.73 18.02 -9.33
N LYS A 45 -1.09 18.63 -10.32
CA LYS A 45 -0.18 17.92 -11.22
C LYS A 45 1.03 17.39 -10.44
N LEU A 46 1.40 16.15 -10.75
CA LEU A 46 2.60 15.53 -10.23
C LEU A 46 3.86 16.18 -10.79
N SER A 47 4.95 16.12 -10.02
CA SER A 47 6.26 16.58 -10.45
C SER A 47 6.75 15.81 -11.68
N LYS A 48 7.48 16.49 -12.56
CA LYS A 48 8.17 15.86 -13.70
C LYS A 48 9.35 14.98 -13.26
N ASP A 49 9.81 15.16 -12.03
CA ASP A 49 10.95 14.44 -11.46
C ASP A 49 10.57 13.04 -10.93
N LEU A 50 9.27 12.71 -10.89
CA LEU A 50 8.82 11.37 -10.53
C LEU A 50 9.19 10.37 -11.64
N LYS A 51 9.65 9.18 -11.24
CA LYS A 51 9.89 8.08 -12.17
C LYS A 51 8.80 7.03 -12.05
N ALA A 52 8.33 6.55 -13.19
CA ALA A 52 7.56 5.32 -13.26
C ALA A 52 8.45 4.23 -13.86
N LEU A 53 8.54 3.12 -13.16
CA LEU A 53 9.20 1.90 -13.62
C LEU A 53 8.19 1.02 -14.36
N ASN A 54 8.49 -0.27 -14.56
CA ASN A 54 7.59 -1.18 -15.28
C ASN A 54 6.69 -2.00 -14.36
N ASN A 55 7.15 -2.32 -13.14
CA ASN A 55 6.41 -3.16 -12.19
C ASN A 55 6.84 -2.92 -10.73
N ASN A 56 6.10 -3.53 -9.79
CA ASN A 56 6.36 -3.40 -8.35
C ASN A 56 7.70 -3.99 -7.89
N GLN A 57 8.21 -5.05 -8.55
CA GLN A 57 9.49 -5.64 -8.17
C GLN A 57 10.65 -4.69 -8.52
N GLU A 58 10.61 -4.05 -9.69
CA GLU A 58 11.60 -3.02 -10.05
C GLU A 58 11.59 -1.84 -9.09
N VAL A 59 10.42 -1.47 -8.53
CA VAL A 59 10.33 -0.44 -7.49
C VAL A 59 11.06 -0.87 -6.22
N ILE A 60 10.85 -2.12 -5.78
CA ILE A 60 11.53 -2.67 -4.60
C ILE A 60 13.04 -2.68 -4.83
N ASP A 61 13.49 -3.19 -5.98
CA ASP A 61 14.91 -3.30 -6.32
C ASP A 61 15.56 -1.90 -6.42
N PHE A 62 14.86 -0.94 -7.03
CA PHE A 62 15.33 0.44 -7.12
C PHE A 62 15.51 1.07 -5.73
N VAL A 63 14.53 0.92 -4.83
CA VAL A 63 14.60 1.46 -3.47
C VAL A 63 15.70 0.78 -2.66
N ALA A 64 15.85 -0.55 -2.77
CA ALA A 64 16.91 -1.29 -2.10
C ALA A 64 18.31 -0.82 -2.50
N GLN A 65 18.49 -0.40 -3.75
CA GLN A 65 19.77 0.10 -4.28
C GLN A 65 19.97 1.62 -4.08
N ASN A 66 18.91 2.37 -3.76
CA ASN A 66 18.94 3.82 -3.70
C ASN A 66 18.34 4.34 -2.39
N SER A 67 19.19 4.56 -1.38
CA SER A 67 18.78 5.02 -0.03
C SER A 67 18.05 6.37 0.03
N HIS A 68 18.12 7.18 -1.03
CA HIS A 68 17.42 8.46 -1.15
C HIS A 68 16.04 8.32 -1.82
N ALA A 69 15.66 7.13 -2.27
CA ALA A 69 14.43 6.89 -3.02
C ALA A 69 13.27 6.50 -2.11
N ILE A 70 12.05 6.85 -2.54
CA ILE A 70 10.80 6.42 -1.93
C ILE A 70 9.99 5.70 -3.01
N GLY A 71 9.70 4.42 -2.79
CA GLY A 71 8.81 3.64 -3.65
C GLY A 71 7.39 3.66 -3.11
N VAL A 72 6.39 3.86 -3.99
CA VAL A 72 4.98 3.76 -3.62
C VAL A 72 4.38 2.53 -4.29
N ILE A 73 4.04 1.52 -3.50
CA ILE A 73 3.52 0.21 -3.95
C ILE A 73 2.39 -0.28 -3.05
N GLY A 74 1.62 -1.25 -3.52
CA GLY A 74 0.58 -1.91 -2.72
C GLY A 74 1.18 -2.75 -1.58
N VAL A 75 0.52 -2.77 -0.41
CA VAL A 75 0.98 -3.49 0.79
C VAL A 75 1.21 -4.98 0.56
N ASN A 76 0.45 -5.59 -0.36
CA ASN A 76 0.57 -7.00 -0.74
C ASN A 76 1.94 -7.36 -1.35
N TRP A 77 2.76 -6.36 -1.73
CA TRP A 77 4.13 -6.55 -2.22
C TRP A 77 5.20 -6.43 -1.13
N LEU A 78 4.85 -5.86 0.04
CA LEU A 78 5.79 -5.59 1.14
C LEU A 78 6.02 -6.80 2.05
N GLY A 79 5.08 -7.74 2.07
CA GLY A 79 5.13 -8.92 2.93
C GLY A 79 6.34 -9.81 2.65
N ASN A 80 6.96 -10.30 3.72
CA ASN A 80 7.97 -11.35 3.63
C ASN A 80 7.30 -12.66 3.18
N ARG A 81 7.67 -13.18 2.01
CA ARG A 81 7.07 -14.41 1.45
C ARG A 81 7.27 -15.64 2.32
N SER A 82 8.28 -15.64 3.18
CA SER A 82 8.57 -16.73 4.12
C SER A 82 7.81 -16.63 5.44
N ASP A 83 7.11 -15.51 5.67
CA ASP A 83 6.35 -15.26 6.89
C ASP A 83 4.87 -15.54 6.69
N THR A 84 4.36 -16.55 7.39
CA THR A 84 2.95 -16.95 7.32
C THR A 84 2.02 -16.08 8.16
N THR A 85 2.58 -15.21 9.03
CA THR A 85 1.82 -14.33 9.92
C THR A 85 1.51 -12.97 9.28
N ASN A 86 2.16 -12.62 8.18
CA ASN A 86 2.11 -11.28 7.55
C ASN A 86 2.52 -10.13 8.50
N LEU A 87 3.38 -10.40 9.50
CA LEU A 87 3.83 -9.41 10.48
C LEU A 87 5.22 -8.83 10.16
N SER A 88 5.97 -9.48 9.26
CA SER A 88 7.26 -9.01 8.80
C SER A 88 7.23 -8.49 7.36
N PHE A 89 8.06 -7.48 7.12
CA PHE A 89 8.29 -6.93 5.80
C PHE A 89 9.59 -7.48 5.21
N ARG A 90 9.72 -7.34 3.89
CA ARG A 90 10.97 -7.55 3.16
C ARG A 90 12.15 -6.82 3.81
N ASN A 91 13.24 -7.56 4.03
CA ASN A 91 14.43 -7.05 4.72
C ASN A 91 15.25 -6.09 3.84
N GLU A 92 15.13 -6.20 2.52
CA GLU A 92 15.84 -5.38 1.54
C GLU A 92 15.36 -3.91 1.49
N ILE A 93 14.20 -3.60 2.09
CA ILE A 93 13.62 -2.26 2.10
C ILE A 93 13.20 -1.84 3.51
N ARG A 94 13.17 -0.52 3.75
CA ARG A 94 12.60 0.05 4.96
C ARG A 94 11.18 0.53 4.69
N VAL A 95 10.20 -0.09 5.34
CA VAL A 95 8.81 0.39 5.32
C VAL A 95 8.68 1.63 6.20
N MET A 96 8.23 2.73 5.60
CA MET A 96 7.99 4.01 6.25
C MET A 96 6.69 3.98 7.07
N SER A 97 6.72 4.53 8.27
CA SER A 97 5.49 4.86 9.01
C SER A 97 4.93 6.17 8.50
N VAL A 98 3.61 6.27 8.37
CA VAL A 98 2.91 7.46 7.86
C VAL A 98 1.94 7.96 8.92
N SER A 99 1.90 9.27 9.12
CA SER A 99 0.93 9.95 9.98
C SER A 99 -0.07 10.73 9.13
N GLU A 100 -1.29 10.87 9.63
CA GLU A 100 -2.28 11.82 9.09
C GLU A 100 -2.09 13.24 9.62
N ASP A 101 -1.35 13.40 10.73
CA ASP A 101 -1.10 14.70 11.35
C ASP A 101 -0.02 15.49 10.60
N ASP A 102 -0.11 16.82 10.69
CA ASP A 102 0.90 17.72 10.13
C ASP A 102 2.30 17.51 10.77
N ILE A 103 2.33 17.07 12.03
CA ILE A 103 3.56 16.75 12.77
C ILE A 103 3.58 15.27 13.10
N ALA A 104 4.41 14.53 12.37
CA ALA A 104 4.63 13.11 12.62
C ALA A 104 5.47 12.89 13.89
N THR A 105 4.96 12.04 14.78
CA THR A 105 5.59 11.49 15.97
C THR A 105 5.61 9.96 15.88
N LYS A 106 6.29 9.28 16.81
CA LYS A 106 6.27 7.81 16.83
C LYS A 106 4.89 7.24 17.16
N ASP A 107 4.09 7.97 17.92
CA ASP A 107 2.82 7.48 18.47
C ASP A 107 1.63 7.69 17.51
N ASN A 108 1.74 8.66 16.58
CA ASN A 108 0.72 8.93 15.55
C ASN A 108 1.13 8.48 14.14
N SER A 109 2.19 7.67 14.02
CA SER A 109 2.72 7.21 12.74
C SER A 109 2.64 5.69 12.63
N TYR A 110 1.90 5.21 11.64
CA TYR A 110 1.58 3.80 11.50
C TYR A 110 2.27 3.20 10.27
N LYS A 111 2.70 1.94 10.38
CA LYS A 111 3.06 1.13 9.20
C LYS A 111 1.79 0.51 8.62
N PRO A 112 1.78 0.05 7.35
CA PRO A 112 0.59 -0.53 6.73
C PRO A 112 0.32 -1.97 7.20
N TYR A 113 0.29 -2.21 8.52
CA TYR A 113 -0.14 -3.50 9.05
C TYR A 113 -1.64 -3.66 8.86
N GLN A 114 -2.09 -4.89 8.61
CA GLN A 114 -3.49 -5.19 8.31
C GLN A 114 -4.46 -4.70 9.40
N ALA A 115 -4.06 -4.74 10.67
CA ALA A 115 -4.86 -4.17 11.78
C ALA A 115 -5.04 -2.65 11.65
N TYR A 116 -3.96 -1.90 11.40
CA TYR A 116 -4.01 -0.45 11.23
C TYR A 116 -4.76 -0.03 9.96
N LEU A 117 -4.72 -0.85 8.90
CA LEU A 117 -5.56 -0.65 7.73
C LEU A 117 -7.05 -0.89 8.02
N PHE A 118 -7.36 -1.86 8.89
CA PHE A 118 -8.73 -2.20 9.27
C PHE A 118 -9.36 -1.15 10.20
N TYR A 119 -8.61 -0.70 11.21
CA TYR A 119 -9.07 0.33 12.15
C TYR A 119 -9.05 1.74 11.59
N GLY A 120 -8.33 1.96 10.48
CA GLY A 120 -8.22 3.27 9.83
C GLY A 120 -7.04 4.12 10.29
N ASP A 121 -6.19 3.60 11.19
CA ASP A 121 -5.02 4.31 11.71
C ASP A 121 -3.98 4.63 10.61
N TYR A 122 -3.83 3.75 9.62
CA TYR A 122 -2.91 4.01 8.50
C TYR A 122 -3.61 4.88 7.43
N PRO A 123 -3.09 6.07 7.11
CA PRO A 123 -3.86 7.07 6.36
C PRO A 123 -3.92 6.85 4.85
N LEU A 124 -3.01 6.05 4.28
CA LEU A 124 -2.94 5.83 2.83
C LEU A 124 -3.65 4.53 2.46
N THR A 125 -4.98 4.57 2.45
CA THR A 125 -5.85 3.43 2.11
C THR A 125 -6.76 3.73 0.93
N ARG A 126 -7.18 2.67 0.23
CA ARG A 126 -8.21 2.74 -0.81
C ARG A 126 -8.98 1.43 -0.89
N SER A 127 -10.26 1.53 -1.22
CA SER A 127 -11.09 0.36 -1.52
C SER A 127 -10.78 -0.19 -2.91
N ILE A 128 -10.94 -1.50 -3.06
CA ILE A 128 -10.89 -2.20 -4.35
C ILE A 128 -12.33 -2.56 -4.73
N TYR A 129 -12.75 -2.17 -5.92
CA TYR A 129 -14.11 -2.36 -6.41
C TYR A 129 -14.17 -3.42 -7.50
N ILE A 130 -15.23 -4.22 -7.47
CA ILE A 130 -15.61 -5.10 -8.58
C ILE A 130 -16.65 -4.34 -9.40
N LEU A 131 -16.30 -3.98 -10.64
CA LEU A 131 -17.23 -3.35 -11.57
C LEU A 131 -17.91 -4.43 -12.41
N LEU A 132 -19.20 -4.59 -12.23
CA LEU A 132 -19.97 -5.68 -12.82
C LEU A 132 -21.01 -5.12 -13.77
N ASN A 133 -20.88 -5.46 -15.05
CA ASN A 133 -21.84 -5.09 -16.09
C ASN A 133 -22.34 -6.35 -16.77
N ASP A 134 -23.10 -7.16 -16.02
CA ASP A 134 -23.67 -8.42 -16.47
C ASP A 134 -25.17 -8.44 -16.15
N PRO A 135 -26.03 -8.19 -17.16
CA PRO A 135 -27.47 -8.19 -16.94
C PRO A 135 -28.06 -9.61 -16.82
N ARG A 136 -27.26 -10.67 -17.02
CA ARG A 136 -27.75 -12.06 -17.15
C ARG A 136 -27.35 -12.95 -15.97
N ASN A 137 -26.69 -12.41 -14.96
CA ASN A 137 -26.16 -13.17 -13.82
C ASN A 137 -25.33 -14.40 -14.24
N ALA A 138 -24.51 -14.23 -15.28
CA ALA A 138 -23.65 -15.27 -15.83
C ALA A 138 -22.31 -15.36 -15.05
N LEU A 139 -21.26 -15.85 -15.69
CA LEU A 139 -19.95 -16.10 -15.06
C LEU A 139 -19.37 -14.89 -14.30
N PRO A 140 -19.44 -13.63 -14.78
CA PRO A 140 -18.97 -12.47 -14.02
C PRO A 140 -19.65 -12.33 -12.66
N TRP A 141 -20.96 -12.56 -12.60
CA TRP A 141 -21.72 -12.57 -11.35
C TRP A 141 -21.26 -13.68 -10.40
N GLY A 142 -21.08 -14.90 -10.92
CA GLY A 142 -20.56 -16.03 -10.15
C GLY A 142 -19.16 -15.76 -9.57
N PHE A 143 -18.27 -15.13 -10.36
CA PHE A 143 -16.94 -14.76 -9.90
C PHE A 143 -16.98 -13.68 -8.81
N ALA A 144 -17.80 -12.64 -8.97
CA ALA A 144 -17.98 -11.62 -7.93
C ALA A 144 -18.57 -12.21 -6.63
N SER A 145 -19.53 -13.12 -6.76
CA SER A 145 -20.09 -13.87 -5.63
C SER A 145 -19.02 -14.72 -4.93
N PHE A 146 -18.12 -15.36 -5.68
CA PHE A 146 -16.98 -16.08 -5.09
C PHE A 146 -16.02 -15.14 -4.35
N LEU A 147 -15.63 -14.03 -4.97
CA LEU A 147 -14.73 -13.05 -4.36
C LEU A 147 -15.28 -12.50 -3.04
N THR A 148 -16.60 -12.31 -2.93
CA THR A 148 -17.27 -11.81 -1.73
C THR A 148 -17.65 -12.89 -0.71
N SER A 149 -17.50 -14.17 -1.05
CA SER A 149 -17.68 -15.28 -0.10
C SER A 149 -16.55 -15.37 0.93
N ASP A 150 -16.78 -16.10 2.03
CA ASP A 150 -15.76 -16.40 3.05
C ASP A 150 -14.45 -16.95 2.47
N LYS A 151 -14.54 -17.80 1.45
CA LYS A 151 -13.37 -18.37 0.77
C LYS A 151 -12.60 -17.29 0.01
N GLY A 152 -13.31 -16.46 -0.75
CA GLY A 152 -12.71 -15.35 -1.50
C GLY A 152 -12.04 -14.33 -0.58
N GLN A 153 -12.74 -13.91 0.46
CA GLN A 153 -12.22 -12.96 1.45
C GLN A 153 -11.04 -13.51 2.25
N ARG A 154 -11.00 -14.82 2.52
CA ARG A 154 -9.83 -15.46 3.14
C ARG A 154 -8.60 -15.42 2.22
N ILE A 155 -8.78 -15.51 0.90
CA ILE A 155 -7.68 -15.33 -0.06
C ILE A 155 -7.16 -13.88 0.01
N ILE A 156 -8.06 -12.89 0.02
CA ILE A 156 -7.71 -11.47 0.20
C ILE A 156 -6.93 -11.25 1.50
N LEU A 157 -7.43 -11.77 2.63
CA LEU A 157 -6.76 -11.70 3.93
C LEU A 157 -5.34 -12.25 3.88
N LYS A 158 -5.16 -13.43 3.28
CA LYS A 158 -3.85 -14.11 3.18
C LYS A 158 -2.87 -13.38 2.27
N SER A 159 -3.35 -12.59 1.32
CA SER A 159 -2.53 -11.74 0.47
C SER A 159 -2.01 -10.46 1.15
N GLY A 160 -2.34 -10.24 2.43
CA GLY A 160 -1.94 -9.04 3.18
C GLY A 160 -2.88 -7.84 2.99
N LEU A 161 -4.02 -8.02 2.32
CA LEU A 161 -5.05 -7.00 2.13
C LEU A 161 -6.16 -7.14 3.18
N VAL A 162 -6.90 -6.07 3.45
CA VAL A 162 -8.06 -6.11 4.37
C VAL A 162 -9.29 -6.64 3.63
N PRO A 163 -9.96 -7.70 4.13
CA PRO A 163 -11.23 -8.16 3.59
C PRO A 163 -12.32 -7.10 3.66
N ALA A 164 -13.19 -7.06 2.66
CA ALA A 164 -14.40 -6.22 2.65
C ALA A 164 -15.51 -6.80 3.54
N THR A 165 -15.57 -8.13 3.67
CA THR A 165 -16.44 -8.82 4.63
C THR A 165 -15.60 -9.73 5.52
N GLN A 166 -15.95 -9.80 6.81
CA GLN A 166 -15.15 -10.55 7.78
C GLN A 166 -15.30 -12.06 7.53
N PRO A 167 -14.23 -12.79 7.21
CA PRO A 167 -14.30 -14.24 7.12
C PRO A 167 -14.52 -14.81 8.52
N VAL A 168 -15.50 -15.69 8.68
CA VAL A 168 -15.70 -16.40 9.96
C VAL A 168 -14.43 -17.19 10.29
N ARG A 169 -13.82 -16.87 11.44
CA ARG A 169 -12.71 -17.62 12.01
C ARG A 169 -13.25 -18.43 13.19
N VAL A 170 -13.55 -19.71 12.94
CA VAL A 170 -13.78 -20.66 14.02
C VAL A 170 -12.44 -20.99 14.63
N VAL A 171 -12.26 -20.65 15.90
CA VAL A 171 -11.11 -21.05 16.71
C VAL A 171 -11.64 -22.05 17.72
N ASP A 172 -11.28 -23.32 17.57
CA ASP A 172 -11.52 -24.30 18.62
C ASP A 172 -10.49 -24.04 19.73
N ILE A 173 -10.97 -23.46 20.83
CA ILE A 173 -10.20 -23.38 22.07
C ILE A 173 -10.28 -24.78 22.68
N LYS A 174 -9.17 -25.50 22.67
CA LYS A 174 -9.03 -26.67 23.53
C LYS A 174 -8.69 -26.15 24.92
N ASP A 175 -9.62 -26.31 25.85
CA ASP A 175 -9.31 -26.23 27.27
C ASP A 175 -8.28 -27.33 27.57
N GLU A 176 -7.19 -26.97 28.24
CA GLU A 176 -6.26 -27.94 28.85
C GLU A 176 -6.93 -28.69 30.00
#